data_AF-A0A945S7Z1-F1
#
_entry.id   AF-A0A945S7Z1-F1
#
_cell.length_a   1.000
_cell.length_b   1.000
_cell.length_c   1.000
_cell.angle_alpha   90.00
_cell.angle_beta   90.00
_cell.angle_gamma   90.00
#
_symmetry.space_group_name_H-M   'P 1'
#
loop_
_entity.id
_entity.type
_entity.pdbx_description
1 polymer ?
#
loop_
_entity_poly.entity_id
_entity_poly.type
_entity_poly.pdbx_seq_one_letter_code
_entity_poly.pdbx_strand_id
1 'polypeptide(L)'
;MNITLETAREVFRRTFGPDSFVATFVARVIPDPSVPTACINAAGELRYGPRFVEQHVRTDVDLFCLLCHELLHPAFGHFIHPDDGIANTACDAVINAIITHVFAEPSGHGSLFLRIYPERGLPGLLRSGSAMSQSRYQSLYSHLYPTSGFSCSLSAGEIIQSLRVLAPGTAPDVLLIGSHGKRHSRANGVDGWSSAVAARVTDDLLRVVREAGTGAGRCPHLQDLLIEVLKRNESIRESLLSRYASRRLLGNFLGENQRMRRVTSPFPIRPSRRDLVMLSAGAWPGLFRNQQPEIRHEQKGVAIFLDVSGSVNEHLPEIIGLLSRHRDRIRSVHLFSNAVREVPFDVLCAGRLSTTYGTDFNCVASTVVEKEYDRAVVLTDGYASLDDEHSRKLSEIHPAILTILFGTKADCPDLAPFGEVVQLADVTE
;
A
#
# COMPACT_ATOMS: atom_id res chain seq x y z
N MET A 1 -10.37 -34.98 3.72
CA MET A 1 -10.27 -34.53 5.13
C MET A 1 -11.56 -33.79 5.48
N ASN A 2 -12.14 -33.97 6.67
CA ASN A 2 -13.32 -33.19 7.07
C ASN A 2 -12.86 -31.88 7.72
N ILE A 3 -13.06 -30.74 7.06
CA ILE A 3 -12.65 -29.43 7.61
C ILE A 3 -13.79 -28.93 8.49
N THR A 4 -13.60 -29.01 9.80
CA THR A 4 -14.49 -28.40 10.79
C THR A 4 -13.89 -27.12 11.35
N LEU A 5 -14.70 -26.33 12.05
CA LEU A 5 -14.22 -25.16 12.79
C LEU A 5 -13.10 -25.53 13.76
N GLU A 6 -13.26 -26.63 14.51
CA GLU A 6 -12.27 -27.10 15.47
C GLU A 6 -10.95 -27.46 14.80
N THR A 7 -11.00 -28.19 13.68
CA THR A 7 -9.80 -28.57 12.94
C THR A 7 -9.06 -27.35 12.39
N ALA A 8 -9.77 -26.37 11.83
CA ALA A 8 -9.15 -25.13 11.33
C ALA A 8 -8.49 -24.31 12.45
N ARG A 9 -9.17 -24.19 13.60
CA ARG A 9 -8.63 -23.47 14.76
C ARG A 9 -7.44 -24.19 15.38
N GLU A 10 -7.48 -25.51 15.48
CA GLU A 10 -6.40 -26.32 16.04
C GLU A 10 -5.12 -26.20 15.20
N VAL A 11 -5.26 -26.24 13.86
CA VAL A 11 -4.14 -26.01 12.94
C VAL A 11 -3.50 -24.64 13.19
N PHE A 12 -4.31 -23.58 13.32
CA PHE A 12 -3.76 -22.26 13.63
C PHE A 12 -3.16 -22.15 15.03
N ARG A 13 -3.77 -22.76 16.06
CA ARG A 13 -3.22 -22.72 17.43
C ARG A 13 -1.85 -23.40 17.53
N ARG A 14 -1.65 -24.50 16.81
CA ARG A 14 -0.37 -25.20 16.80
C ARG A 14 0.76 -24.34 16.23
N THR A 15 0.45 -23.45 15.28
CA THR A 15 1.45 -22.59 14.64
C THR A 15 1.58 -21.22 15.29
N PHE A 16 0.47 -20.55 15.57
CA PHE A 16 0.44 -19.16 16.06
C PHE A 16 0.34 -19.07 17.58
N GLY A 17 0.11 -20.19 18.28
CA GLY A 17 -0.08 -20.26 19.72
C GLY A 17 -1.56 -20.31 20.14
N PRO A 18 -1.84 -20.79 21.36
CA PRO A 18 -3.20 -20.97 21.87
C PRO A 18 -3.99 -19.67 22.02
N ASP A 19 -3.30 -18.56 22.30
CA ASP A 19 -3.88 -17.23 22.50
C ASP A 19 -3.93 -16.39 21.22
N SER A 20 -3.61 -16.98 20.06
CA SER A 20 -3.61 -16.26 18.78
C SER A 20 -5.00 -15.78 18.38
N PHE A 21 -5.07 -14.52 17.93
CA PHE A 21 -6.26 -13.96 17.31
C PHE A 21 -6.61 -14.72 16.03
N VAL A 22 -5.63 -15.12 15.22
CA VAL A 22 -5.85 -15.89 13.97
C VAL A 22 -6.66 -17.18 14.22
N ALA A 23 -6.37 -17.90 15.31
CA ALA A 23 -7.12 -19.09 15.68
C ALA A 23 -8.55 -18.79 16.15
N THR A 24 -8.83 -17.61 16.69
CA THR A 24 -10.19 -17.22 17.12
C THR A 24 -10.96 -16.50 16.01
N PHE A 25 -10.25 -15.92 15.04
CA PHE A 25 -10.79 -15.17 13.92
C PHE A 25 -11.67 -16.03 13.03
N VAL A 26 -11.27 -17.27 12.73
CA VAL A 26 -12.14 -18.21 12.02
C VAL A 26 -13.35 -18.50 12.91
N ALA A 27 -14.51 -17.99 12.52
CA ALA A 27 -15.76 -18.06 13.26
C ALA A 27 -16.66 -19.18 12.72
N ARG A 28 -16.64 -19.40 11.41
CA ARG A 28 -17.49 -20.39 10.73
C ARG A 28 -16.72 -21.06 9.59
N VAL A 29 -17.06 -22.31 9.34
CA VAL A 29 -16.52 -23.11 8.24
C VAL A 29 -17.69 -23.63 7.42
N ILE A 30 -17.74 -23.30 6.13
CA ILE A 30 -18.87 -23.58 5.24
C ILE A 30 -18.36 -24.27 3.96
N PRO A 31 -18.75 -25.52 3.69
CA PRO A 31 -18.49 -26.12 2.37
C PRO A 31 -19.36 -25.41 1.32
N ASP A 32 -18.72 -24.84 0.30
CA ASP A 32 -19.38 -24.08 -0.76
C ASP A 32 -18.87 -24.53 -2.14
N PRO A 33 -19.67 -25.31 -2.91
CA PRO A 33 -19.30 -25.77 -4.23
C PRO A 33 -19.11 -24.66 -5.28
N SER A 34 -19.55 -23.42 -4.99
CA SER A 34 -19.36 -22.28 -5.89
C SER A 34 -17.95 -21.68 -5.81
N VAL A 35 -17.22 -21.97 -4.72
CA VAL A 35 -15.84 -21.53 -4.52
C VAL A 35 -14.90 -22.58 -5.14
N PRO A 36 -13.96 -22.18 -6.02
CA PRO A 36 -13.06 -23.13 -6.69
C PRO A 36 -12.09 -23.82 -5.71
N THR A 37 -11.59 -23.09 -4.70
CA THR A 37 -10.57 -23.59 -3.75
C THR A 37 -10.95 -23.26 -2.31
N ALA A 38 -10.64 -22.06 -1.81
CA ALA A 38 -11.07 -21.55 -0.51
C ALA A 38 -11.15 -20.02 -0.50
N CYS A 39 -11.77 -19.44 0.53
CA CYS A 39 -11.69 -18.02 0.84
C CYS A 39 -12.03 -17.77 2.32
N ILE A 40 -11.40 -16.76 2.94
CA ILE A 40 -11.75 -16.28 4.29
C ILE A 40 -12.18 -14.82 4.20
N ASN A 41 -13.41 -14.52 4.62
CA ASN A 41 -13.92 -13.14 4.61
C ASN A 41 -13.59 -12.37 5.91
N ALA A 42 -13.87 -11.07 5.92
CA ALA A 42 -13.65 -10.19 7.09
C ALA A 42 -14.43 -10.57 8.35
N ALA A 43 -15.50 -11.36 8.21
CA ALA A 43 -16.30 -11.89 9.32
C ALA A 43 -15.74 -13.21 9.88
N GLY A 44 -14.63 -13.73 9.32
CA GLY A 44 -14.05 -15.00 9.73
C GLY A 44 -14.81 -16.22 9.22
N GLU A 45 -15.62 -16.08 8.17
CA GLU A 45 -16.22 -17.22 7.49
C GLU A 45 -15.23 -17.80 6.49
N LEU A 46 -14.73 -19.00 6.79
CA LEU A 46 -13.98 -19.82 5.86
C LEU A 46 -14.95 -20.59 4.97
N ARG A 47 -14.92 -20.32 3.66
CA ARG A 47 -15.62 -21.12 2.65
C ARG A 47 -14.61 -21.93 1.86
N TYR A 48 -14.93 -23.18 1.54
CA TYR A 48 -14.04 -24.04 0.75
C TYR A 48 -14.82 -24.88 -0.26
N GLY A 49 -14.19 -25.13 -1.40
CA GLY A 49 -14.67 -26.03 -2.43
C GLY A 49 -14.49 -27.49 -2.01
N PRO A 50 -15.56 -28.27 -1.77
CA PRO A 50 -15.44 -29.63 -1.26
C PRO A 50 -14.63 -30.55 -2.18
N ARG A 51 -14.82 -30.40 -3.50
CA ARG A 51 -14.08 -31.17 -4.52
C ARG A 51 -12.57 -30.95 -4.46
N PHE A 52 -12.14 -29.70 -4.29
CA PHE A 52 -10.73 -29.36 -4.18
C PHE A 52 -10.10 -29.96 -2.92
N VAL A 53 -10.79 -29.83 -1.79
CA VAL A 53 -10.35 -30.38 -0.50
C VAL A 53 -10.25 -31.89 -0.52
N GLU A 54 -11.25 -32.58 -1.10
CA GLU A 54 -11.22 -34.05 -1.24
C GLU A 54 -10.05 -34.53 -2.09
N GLN A 55 -9.69 -33.80 -3.15
CA GLN A 55 -8.64 -34.18 -4.08
C GLN A 55 -7.23 -33.89 -3.52
N HIS A 56 -7.04 -32.72 -2.91
CA HIS A 56 -5.69 -32.18 -2.63
C HIS A 56 -5.33 -32.06 -1.14
N VAL A 57 -6.30 -31.93 -0.23
CA VAL A 57 -6.08 -31.67 1.21
C VAL A 57 -6.26 -32.96 2.01
N ARG A 58 -5.14 -33.55 2.43
CA ARG A 58 -5.13 -34.88 3.10
C ARG A 58 -4.68 -34.81 4.55
N THR A 59 -3.85 -33.84 4.89
CA THR A 59 -3.19 -33.72 6.20
C THR A 59 -3.40 -32.34 6.81
N ASP A 60 -3.14 -32.21 8.12
CA ASP A 60 -3.15 -30.93 8.83
C ASP A 60 -2.16 -29.91 8.20
N VAL A 61 -1.04 -30.39 7.67
CA VAL A 61 -0.02 -29.59 6.96
C VAL A 61 -0.59 -28.99 5.67
N ASP A 62 -1.37 -29.77 4.93
CA ASP A 62 -2.04 -29.29 3.72
C ASP A 62 -3.11 -28.24 4.06
N LEU A 63 -3.87 -28.50 5.14
CA LEU A 63 -4.87 -27.56 5.62
C LEU A 63 -4.21 -26.25 6.07
N PHE A 64 -3.05 -26.31 6.74
CA PHE A 64 -2.29 -25.12 7.11
C PHE A 64 -1.91 -24.29 5.88
N CYS A 65 -1.38 -24.92 4.82
CA CYS A 65 -1.01 -24.22 3.59
C CYS A 65 -2.21 -23.47 2.99
N LEU A 66 -3.37 -24.12 2.91
CA LEU A 66 -4.59 -23.52 2.38
C LEU A 66 -5.06 -22.35 3.25
N LEU A 67 -5.15 -22.55 4.57
CA LEU A 67 -5.63 -21.52 5.49
C LEU A 67 -4.70 -20.31 5.56
N CYS A 68 -3.39 -20.54 5.60
CA CYS A 68 -2.38 -19.48 5.64
C CYS A 68 -2.35 -18.70 4.33
N HIS A 69 -2.56 -19.38 3.18
CA HIS A 69 -2.70 -18.72 1.88
C HIS A 69 -3.86 -17.73 1.90
N GLU A 70 -5.05 -18.17 2.31
CA GLU A 70 -6.22 -17.29 2.42
C GLU A 70 -6.05 -16.18 3.46
N LEU A 71 -5.27 -16.42 4.52
CA LEU A 71 -4.99 -15.42 5.55
C LEU A 71 -4.07 -14.31 5.03
N LEU A 72 -3.08 -14.65 4.20
CA LEU A 72 -2.14 -13.70 3.60
C LEU A 72 -2.75 -12.97 2.41
N HIS A 73 -3.71 -13.58 1.71
CA HIS A 73 -4.32 -13.04 0.50
C HIS A 73 -4.82 -11.59 0.62
N PRO A 74 -5.58 -11.20 1.67
CA PRO A 74 -6.02 -9.82 1.86
C PRO A 74 -4.85 -8.84 2.02
N ALA A 75 -3.71 -9.29 2.56
CA ALA A 75 -2.54 -8.43 2.72
C ALA A 75 -1.95 -8.01 1.36
N PHE A 76 -2.11 -8.86 0.34
CA PHE A 76 -1.74 -8.60 -1.04
C PHE A 76 -2.88 -7.99 -1.88
N GLY A 77 -4.05 -7.72 -1.28
CA GLY A 77 -5.26 -7.29 -1.99
C GLY A 77 -5.10 -6.02 -2.86
N HIS A 78 -4.11 -5.17 -2.57
CA HIS A 78 -3.76 -4.00 -3.38
C HIS A 78 -3.16 -4.37 -4.75
N PHE A 79 -2.58 -5.56 -4.88
CA PHE A 79 -1.95 -6.07 -6.09
C PHE A 79 -2.84 -7.05 -6.86
N ILE A 80 -3.93 -7.51 -6.25
CA ILE A 80 -4.83 -8.53 -6.78
C ILE A 80 -5.97 -7.81 -7.50
N HIS A 81 -6.05 -8.00 -8.82
CA HIS A 81 -7.09 -7.42 -9.64
C HIS A 81 -7.92 -8.52 -10.30
N PRO A 82 -9.27 -8.42 -10.32
CA PRO A 82 -10.14 -9.44 -10.91
C PRO A 82 -9.87 -9.72 -12.40
N ASP A 83 -9.27 -8.76 -13.09
CA ASP A 83 -8.99 -8.82 -14.53
C ASP A 83 -7.51 -9.10 -14.88
N ASP A 84 -6.62 -9.18 -13.88
CA ASP A 84 -5.18 -9.35 -14.10
C ASP A 84 -4.69 -10.72 -13.61
N GLY A 85 -4.83 -11.74 -14.46
CA GLY A 85 -4.36 -13.09 -14.17
C GLY A 85 -2.85 -13.18 -13.93
N ILE A 86 -2.05 -12.26 -14.48
CA ILE A 86 -0.60 -12.24 -14.29
C ILE A 86 -0.25 -11.68 -12.91
N ALA A 87 -0.86 -10.56 -12.51
CA ALA A 87 -0.65 -10.01 -11.17
C ALA A 87 -1.13 -10.97 -10.08
N ASN A 88 -2.28 -11.63 -10.29
CA ASN A 88 -2.77 -12.65 -9.36
C ASN A 88 -1.79 -13.83 -9.25
N THR A 89 -1.27 -14.32 -10.39
CA THR A 89 -0.27 -15.40 -10.36
C THR A 89 1.03 -14.99 -9.68
N ALA A 90 1.47 -13.74 -9.86
CA ALA A 90 2.64 -13.21 -9.16
C ALA A 90 2.41 -13.10 -7.64
N CYS A 91 1.24 -12.63 -7.21
CA CYS A 91 0.89 -12.56 -5.79
C CYS A 91 0.86 -13.96 -5.16
N ASP A 92 0.20 -14.92 -5.81
CA ASP A 92 0.17 -16.31 -5.34
C ASP A 92 1.57 -16.93 -5.29
N ALA A 93 2.44 -16.61 -6.26
CA ALA A 93 3.83 -17.08 -6.24
C ALA A 93 4.59 -16.58 -5.03
N VAL A 94 4.38 -15.31 -4.66
CA VAL A 94 4.98 -14.69 -3.47
C VAL A 94 4.40 -15.31 -2.19
N ILE A 95 3.07 -15.44 -2.08
CA ILE A 95 2.42 -16.06 -0.93
C ILE A 95 2.89 -17.49 -0.74
N ASN A 96 2.95 -18.29 -1.82
CA ASN A 96 3.40 -19.67 -1.77
C ASN A 96 4.88 -19.78 -1.38
N ALA A 97 5.73 -18.88 -1.86
CA ALA A 97 7.14 -18.79 -1.45
C ALA A 97 7.28 -18.44 0.04
N ILE A 98 6.50 -17.48 0.54
CA ILE A 98 6.45 -17.11 1.95
C ILE A 98 6.01 -18.31 2.80
N ILE A 99 4.93 -18.99 2.43
CA ILE A 99 4.45 -20.18 3.16
C ILE A 99 5.52 -21.27 3.16
N THR A 100 6.20 -21.48 2.03
CA THR A 100 7.23 -22.50 1.87
C THR A 100 8.49 -22.23 2.70
N HIS A 101 8.94 -20.97 2.80
CA HIS A 101 10.22 -20.62 3.43
C HIS A 101 10.09 -20.00 4.83
N VAL A 102 9.10 -19.13 5.05
CA VAL A 102 8.86 -18.48 6.35
C VAL A 102 8.11 -19.43 7.29
N PHE A 103 7.11 -20.15 6.76
CA PHE A 103 6.34 -21.15 7.49
C PHE A 103 6.73 -22.59 7.07
N ALA A 104 8.03 -22.83 6.86
CA ALA A 104 8.54 -24.10 6.33
C ALA A 104 8.11 -25.34 7.13
N GLU A 105 8.24 -25.30 8.47
CA GLU A 105 7.86 -26.42 9.34
C GLU A 105 6.33 -26.68 9.31
N PRO A 106 5.45 -25.70 9.59
CA PRO A 106 3.99 -25.90 9.53
C PRO A 106 3.45 -26.27 8.15
N SER A 107 4.10 -25.81 7.06
CA SER A 107 3.68 -26.08 5.67
C SER A 107 4.28 -27.37 5.09
N GLY A 108 5.17 -28.05 5.82
CA GLY A 108 5.94 -29.16 5.30
C GLY A 108 6.73 -28.75 4.05
N HIS A 109 7.34 -27.56 4.09
CA HIS A 109 8.11 -26.95 3.01
C HIS A 109 7.29 -26.78 1.72
N GLY A 110 6.02 -26.37 1.85
CA GLY A 110 5.13 -26.16 0.71
C GLY A 110 4.67 -27.46 0.03
N SER A 111 4.59 -28.57 0.77
CA SER A 111 4.23 -29.90 0.26
C SER A 111 2.92 -29.95 -0.54
N LEU A 112 1.94 -29.09 -0.20
CA LEU A 112 0.71 -28.93 -0.94
C LEU A 112 0.96 -28.39 -2.36
N PHE A 113 1.77 -27.34 -2.49
CA PHE A 113 2.05 -26.67 -3.77
C PHE A 113 2.80 -27.59 -4.74
N LEU A 114 3.70 -28.42 -4.22
CA LEU A 114 4.40 -29.44 -5.00
C LEU A 114 3.47 -30.43 -5.70
N ARG A 115 2.30 -30.73 -5.10
CA ARG A 115 1.31 -31.66 -5.65
C ARG A 115 0.28 -31.00 -6.57
N ILE A 116 0.00 -29.71 -6.37
CA ILE A 116 -0.98 -28.97 -7.17
C ILE A 116 -0.35 -28.48 -8.47
N TYR A 117 0.86 -27.95 -8.41
CA TYR A 117 1.45 -27.23 -9.53
C TYR A 117 2.46 -28.06 -10.33
N PRO A 118 2.43 -27.99 -11.67
CA PRO A 118 3.45 -28.58 -12.54
C PRO A 118 4.87 -28.02 -12.28
N GLU A 119 5.89 -28.84 -12.53
CA GLU A 119 7.30 -28.51 -12.32
C GLU A 119 7.91 -27.55 -13.37
N ARG A 120 7.21 -27.26 -14.47
CA ARG A 120 7.73 -26.49 -15.62
C ARG A 120 6.75 -25.40 -16.04
N GLY A 121 7.29 -24.40 -16.74
CA GLY A 121 6.53 -23.26 -17.25
C GLY A 121 6.13 -22.28 -16.16
N LEU A 122 5.21 -21.38 -16.48
CA LEU A 122 4.72 -20.36 -15.54
C LEU A 122 4.13 -20.95 -14.23
N PRO A 123 3.38 -22.08 -14.24
CA PRO A 123 2.87 -22.69 -13.01
C PRO A 123 3.97 -23.15 -12.05
N GLY A 124 5.18 -23.45 -12.54
CA GLY A 124 6.28 -23.85 -11.68
C GLY A 124 6.85 -22.71 -10.83
N LEU A 125 6.44 -21.46 -11.03
CA LEU A 125 6.71 -20.35 -10.10
C LEU A 125 5.90 -20.47 -8.79
N LEU A 126 4.82 -21.25 -8.80
CA LEU A 126 3.90 -21.39 -7.67
C LEU A 126 4.32 -22.48 -6.67
N ARG A 127 5.46 -23.14 -6.89
CA ARG A 127 5.99 -24.22 -6.05
C ARG A 127 7.51 -24.20 -6.00
N SER A 128 8.07 -24.74 -4.93
CA SER A 128 9.51 -25.02 -4.82
C SER A 128 9.93 -26.22 -5.69
N GLY A 129 11.23 -26.45 -5.81
CA GLY A 129 11.79 -27.61 -6.54
C GLY A 129 11.41 -27.70 -8.03
N SER A 130 11.06 -26.59 -8.69
CA SER A 130 10.73 -26.57 -10.12
C SER A 130 11.97 -26.59 -11.01
N ALA A 131 11.85 -27.23 -12.17
CA ALA A 131 12.90 -27.32 -13.18
C ALA A 131 12.88 -26.05 -14.05
N MET A 132 13.41 -24.95 -13.52
CA MET A 132 13.47 -23.65 -14.20
C MET A 132 14.82 -23.34 -14.83
N SER A 133 15.77 -24.28 -14.82
CA SER A 133 17.04 -24.11 -15.51
C SER A 133 16.80 -23.88 -17.01
N GLN A 134 17.41 -22.83 -17.56
CA GLN A 134 17.27 -22.42 -18.97
C GLN A 134 15.87 -21.90 -19.37
N SER A 135 15.00 -21.64 -18.40
CA SER A 135 13.70 -20.98 -18.64
C SER A 135 13.84 -19.46 -18.58
N ARG A 136 12.99 -18.73 -19.30
CA ARG A 136 12.87 -17.26 -19.17
C ARG A 136 12.49 -16.81 -17.76
N TYR A 137 11.92 -17.70 -16.95
CA TYR A 137 11.53 -17.44 -15.56
C TYR A 137 12.62 -17.78 -14.54
N GLN A 138 13.80 -18.27 -14.97
CA GLN A 138 14.86 -18.76 -14.08
C GLN A 138 15.26 -17.72 -13.03
N SER A 139 15.52 -16.48 -13.45
CA SER A 139 15.96 -15.42 -12.53
C SER A 139 14.89 -15.07 -11.50
N LEU A 140 13.62 -15.02 -11.91
CA LEU A 140 12.49 -14.75 -11.02
C LEU A 140 12.25 -15.93 -10.07
N TYR A 141 12.44 -17.15 -10.55
CA TYR A 141 12.32 -18.36 -9.74
C TYR A 141 13.41 -18.44 -8.67
N SER A 142 14.66 -18.15 -9.02
CA SER A 142 15.78 -18.09 -8.06
C SER A 142 15.60 -17.00 -6.99
N HIS A 143 14.77 -15.99 -7.28
CA HIS A 143 14.39 -14.99 -6.30
C HIS A 143 13.38 -15.53 -5.27
N LEU A 144 12.33 -16.20 -5.75
CA LEU A 144 11.28 -16.78 -4.90
C LEU A 144 11.76 -17.99 -4.10
N TYR A 145 12.62 -18.82 -4.71
CA TYR A 145 13.14 -20.06 -4.14
C TYR A 145 14.67 -20.07 -4.26
N PRO A 146 15.38 -19.29 -3.44
CA PRO A 146 16.82 -19.15 -3.55
C PRO A 146 17.53 -20.47 -3.23
N THR A 147 18.31 -20.95 -4.19
CA THR A 147 19.41 -21.88 -3.96
C THR A 147 20.64 -21.11 -3.49
N SER A 148 21.47 -21.74 -2.66
CA SER A 148 22.65 -21.17 -2.02
C SER A 148 23.39 -20.12 -2.87
N GLY A 149 23.51 -18.88 -2.36
CA GLY A 149 24.37 -17.84 -2.96
C GLY A 149 23.68 -16.73 -3.77
N PHE A 150 22.35 -16.63 -3.79
CA PHE A 150 21.64 -15.54 -4.46
C PHE A 150 21.28 -14.41 -3.48
N SER A 151 21.70 -13.16 -3.75
CA SER A 151 21.52 -12.01 -2.82
C SER A 151 20.68 -10.86 -3.39
N CYS A 152 19.86 -11.11 -4.41
CA CYS A 152 19.00 -10.07 -4.96
C CYS A 152 17.69 -10.01 -4.17
N SER A 153 17.29 -8.81 -3.72
CA SER A 153 15.99 -8.53 -3.10
C SER A 153 15.09 -7.84 -4.13
N LEU A 154 13.90 -8.39 -4.40
CA LEU A 154 12.84 -7.79 -5.21
C LEU A 154 11.61 -7.67 -4.34
N SER A 155 10.97 -6.51 -4.40
CA SER A 155 9.66 -6.22 -3.81
C SER A 155 8.54 -6.97 -4.53
N ALA A 156 7.38 -7.07 -3.88
CA ALA A 156 6.17 -7.67 -4.50
C ALA A 156 5.80 -6.97 -5.83
N GLY A 157 5.98 -5.66 -5.91
CA GLY A 157 5.70 -4.88 -7.13
C GLY A 157 6.66 -5.21 -8.28
N GLU A 158 7.95 -5.35 -7.99
CA GLU A 158 8.96 -5.72 -8.99
C GLU A 158 8.77 -7.15 -9.49
N ILE A 159 8.32 -8.07 -8.63
CA ILE A 159 7.98 -9.44 -9.03
C ILE A 159 6.81 -9.44 -10.02
N ILE A 160 5.75 -8.67 -9.74
CA ILE A 160 4.60 -8.52 -10.64
C ILE A 160 5.03 -7.91 -11.97
N GLN A 161 5.80 -6.82 -11.94
CA GLN A 161 6.26 -6.15 -13.14
C GLN A 161 7.19 -7.03 -13.98
N SER A 162 8.10 -7.75 -13.33
CA SER A 162 8.97 -8.73 -13.97
C SER A 162 8.15 -9.82 -14.65
N LEU A 163 7.14 -10.37 -13.98
CA LEU A 163 6.29 -11.39 -14.58
C LEU A 163 5.47 -10.84 -15.76
N ARG A 164 4.99 -9.60 -15.70
CA ARG A 164 4.30 -8.93 -16.83
C ARG A 164 5.19 -8.80 -18.06
N VAL A 165 6.46 -8.43 -17.88
CA VAL A 165 7.45 -8.37 -18.97
C VAL A 165 7.80 -9.77 -19.48
N LEU A 166 7.87 -10.75 -18.59
CA LEU A 166 8.20 -12.14 -18.90
C LEU A 166 7.00 -12.96 -19.41
N ALA A 167 5.78 -12.44 -19.42
CA ALA A 167 4.60 -13.15 -19.93
C ALA A 167 3.63 -12.19 -20.64
N PRO A 168 4.04 -11.52 -21.73
CA PRO A 168 3.18 -10.56 -22.41
C PRO A 168 1.99 -11.29 -23.07
N GLY A 169 0.78 -11.09 -22.52
CA GLY A 169 -0.48 -11.38 -23.22
C GLY A 169 -1.15 -12.74 -22.96
N THR A 170 -0.59 -13.62 -22.14
CA THR A 170 -1.25 -14.87 -21.73
C THR A 170 -1.70 -14.78 -20.28
N ALA A 171 -2.99 -14.58 -20.04
CA ALA A 171 -3.60 -14.93 -18.76
C ALA A 171 -3.49 -16.46 -18.63
N PRO A 172 -2.70 -16.97 -17.68
CA PRO A 172 -2.47 -18.40 -17.60
C PRO A 172 -3.75 -19.10 -17.09
N ASP A 173 -4.17 -20.18 -17.74
CA ASP A 173 -5.23 -21.07 -17.25
C ASP A 173 -4.61 -21.94 -16.14
N VAL A 174 -4.39 -21.32 -14.99
CA VAL A 174 -3.77 -21.93 -13.82
C VAL A 174 -4.75 -21.88 -12.68
N LEU A 175 -4.92 -23.03 -12.02
CA LEU A 175 -5.70 -23.14 -10.80
C LEU A 175 -5.01 -22.33 -9.70
N LEU A 176 -5.50 -21.13 -9.44
CA LEU A 176 -5.05 -20.30 -8.32
C LEU A 176 -5.74 -20.73 -7.03
N ILE A 177 -5.02 -20.65 -5.91
CA ILE A 177 -5.60 -20.86 -4.59
C ILE A 177 -6.25 -19.53 -4.19
N GLY A 178 -7.42 -19.58 -3.55
CA GLY A 178 -8.22 -18.38 -3.30
C GLY A 178 -9.32 -18.11 -4.34
N SER A 179 -10.17 -17.14 -4.02
CA SER A 179 -11.27 -16.70 -4.88
C SER A 179 -10.80 -15.67 -5.92
N HIS A 180 -10.31 -16.12 -7.07
CA HIS A 180 -9.86 -15.25 -8.18
C HIS A 180 -10.85 -15.13 -9.35
N GLY A 181 -12.12 -15.51 -9.16
CA GLY A 181 -13.07 -15.68 -10.26
C GLY A 181 -13.80 -14.40 -10.73
N LYS A 182 -13.84 -14.19 -12.06
CA LYS A 182 -14.78 -13.30 -12.77
C LYS A 182 -16.22 -13.82 -12.69
N ARG A 183 -16.86 -13.83 -11.51
CA ARG A 183 -18.34 -13.96 -11.40
C ARG A 183 -18.96 -13.72 -10.01
N HIS A 184 -18.29 -13.00 -9.13
CA HIS A 184 -18.95 -12.36 -7.98
C HIS A 184 -18.83 -10.85 -8.06
N SER A 185 -19.30 -10.28 -9.17
CA SER A 185 -19.66 -8.87 -9.22
C SER A 185 -20.99 -8.68 -8.49
N ARG A 186 -20.98 -7.85 -7.43
CA ARG A 186 -22.09 -6.99 -6.99
C ARG A 186 -23.16 -7.51 -6.03
N ALA A 187 -22.90 -8.51 -5.20
CA ALA A 187 -23.75 -8.75 -4.02
C ALA A 187 -22.90 -9.10 -2.80
N ASN A 188 -22.71 -8.10 -1.94
CA ASN A 188 -21.92 -8.08 -0.71
C ASN A 188 -20.39 -8.07 -0.94
N GLY A 189 -19.76 -7.01 -0.41
CA GLY A 189 -18.40 -6.63 -0.70
C GLY A 189 -17.39 -7.76 -0.55
N VAL A 190 -16.39 -7.76 -1.43
CA VAL A 190 -15.05 -8.21 -1.05
C VAL A 190 -14.56 -7.17 -0.04
N ASP A 191 -15.09 -7.24 1.17
CA ASP A 191 -14.75 -6.34 2.25
C ASP A 191 -13.33 -6.69 2.67
N GLY A 192 -12.39 -5.82 2.29
CA GLY A 192 -11.09 -5.78 2.95
C GLY A 192 -11.31 -5.82 4.45
N TRP A 193 -10.48 -6.56 5.18
CA TRP A 193 -10.65 -6.72 6.61
C TRP A 193 -10.75 -5.36 7.29
N SER A 194 -11.62 -5.26 8.30
CA SER A 194 -11.63 -4.06 9.13
C SER A 194 -10.21 -3.80 9.64
N SER A 195 -9.81 -2.54 9.70
CA SER A 195 -8.43 -2.17 10.01
C SER A 195 -7.94 -2.74 11.36
N ALA A 196 -8.87 -2.99 12.29
CA ALA A 196 -8.60 -3.63 13.58
C ALA A 196 -8.34 -5.14 13.47
N VAL A 197 -9.08 -5.84 12.59
CA VAL A 197 -8.86 -7.28 12.32
C VAL A 197 -7.53 -7.49 11.61
N ALA A 198 -7.25 -6.65 10.59
CA ALA A 198 -5.97 -6.69 9.88
C ALA A 198 -4.77 -6.47 10.81
N ALA A 199 -4.82 -5.45 11.67
CA ALA A 199 -3.74 -5.19 12.63
C ALA A 199 -3.47 -6.39 13.55
N ARG A 200 -4.52 -7.05 14.07
CA ARG A 200 -4.35 -8.19 14.99
C ARG A 200 -3.83 -9.45 14.29
N VAL A 201 -4.27 -9.71 13.06
CA VAL A 201 -3.71 -10.82 12.27
C VAL A 201 -2.27 -10.53 11.87
N THR A 202 -1.96 -9.29 11.48
CA THR A 202 -0.61 -8.83 11.20
C THR A 202 0.30 -9.02 12.42
N ASP A 203 -0.15 -8.67 13.63
CA ASP A 203 0.63 -8.84 14.86
C ASP A 203 0.96 -10.32 15.13
N ASP A 204 -0.02 -11.22 15.01
CA ASP A 204 0.20 -12.66 15.15
C ASP A 204 1.20 -13.20 14.09
N LEU A 205 1.10 -12.74 12.83
CA LEU A 205 2.03 -13.11 11.76
C LEU A 205 3.44 -12.59 12.04
N LEU A 206 3.58 -11.32 12.42
CA LEU A 206 4.87 -10.70 12.75
C LEU A 206 5.51 -11.33 13.97
N ARG A 207 4.73 -11.73 14.99
CA ARG A 207 5.23 -12.46 16.15
C ARG A 207 5.92 -13.74 15.73
N VAL A 208 5.26 -14.56 14.90
CA VAL A 208 5.85 -15.81 14.41
C VAL A 208 7.11 -15.53 13.58
N VAL A 209 7.11 -14.51 12.71
CA VAL A 209 8.32 -14.15 11.94
C VAL A 209 9.49 -13.76 12.84
N ARG A 210 9.25 -12.97 13.90
CA ARG A 210 10.27 -12.52 14.86
C ARG A 210 10.80 -13.66 15.73
N GLU A 211 9.91 -14.49 16.25
CA GLU A 211 10.26 -15.64 17.11
C GLU A 211 11.07 -16.69 16.35
N ALA A 212 10.83 -16.78 15.04
CA ALA A 212 11.43 -17.82 14.24
C ALA A 212 12.90 -17.55 13.83
N GLY A 213 13.45 -16.37 14.16
CA GLY A 213 14.88 -16.05 14.18
C GLY A 213 15.64 -16.15 12.83
N THR A 214 16.95 -15.85 12.87
CA THR A 214 17.87 -15.90 11.71
C THR A 214 18.62 -17.23 11.62
N GLY A 215 17.88 -18.35 11.63
CA GLY A 215 18.45 -19.69 11.47
C GLY A 215 18.89 -20.02 10.04
N ALA A 216 19.84 -20.96 9.90
CA ALA A 216 20.26 -21.47 8.59
C ALA A 216 19.08 -22.13 7.84
N GLY A 217 18.94 -21.86 6.54
CA GLY A 217 17.83 -22.35 5.70
C GLY A 217 16.62 -21.41 5.60
N ARG A 218 16.63 -20.29 6.32
CA ARG A 218 15.61 -19.23 6.20
C ARG A 218 16.04 -18.15 5.22
N CYS A 219 15.10 -17.64 4.45
CA CYS A 219 15.31 -16.62 3.44
C CYS A 219 14.97 -15.24 4.01
N PRO A 220 15.97 -14.40 4.40
CA PRO A 220 15.72 -13.13 5.09
C PRO A 220 14.91 -12.16 4.22
N HIS A 221 15.17 -12.14 2.91
CA HIS A 221 14.50 -11.26 1.96
C HIS A 221 12.98 -11.50 1.86
N LEU A 222 12.52 -12.75 1.99
CA LEU A 222 11.08 -13.07 2.02
C LEU A 222 10.43 -12.66 3.35
N GLN A 223 11.19 -12.67 4.45
CA GLN A 223 10.71 -12.14 5.73
C GLN A 223 10.56 -10.62 5.63
N ASP A 224 11.53 -9.94 5.03
CA ASP A 224 11.48 -8.49 4.81
C ASP A 224 10.31 -8.12 3.89
N LEU A 225 10.07 -8.87 2.81
CA LEU A 225 8.93 -8.68 1.92
C LEU A 225 7.60 -8.89 2.66
N LEU A 226 7.50 -9.94 3.48
CA LEU A 226 6.31 -10.19 4.30
C LEU A 226 6.09 -9.03 5.30
N ILE A 227 7.14 -8.56 5.97
CA ILE A 227 7.07 -7.42 6.88
C ILE A 227 6.63 -6.16 6.14
N GLU A 228 7.17 -5.90 4.95
CA GLU A 228 6.79 -4.76 4.10
C GLU A 228 5.30 -4.81 3.76
N VAL A 229 4.79 -5.95 3.29
CA VAL A 229 3.39 -6.13 2.91
C VAL A 229 2.46 -6.05 4.11
N LEU A 230 2.87 -6.59 5.27
CA LEU A 230 2.08 -6.55 6.50
C LEU A 230 2.05 -5.14 7.12
N LYS A 231 3.17 -4.42 7.12
CA LYS A 231 3.23 -3.01 7.56
C LYS A 231 2.43 -2.10 6.63
N ARG A 232 2.36 -2.38 5.33
CA ARG A 232 1.45 -1.67 4.41
C ARG A 232 -0.03 -1.82 4.80
N ASN A 233 -0.39 -2.85 5.57
CA ASN A 233 -1.74 -3.07 6.11
C ASN A 233 -1.93 -2.64 7.57
N GLU A 234 -0.89 -2.14 8.24
CA GLU A 234 -1.08 -1.47 9.53
C GLU A 234 -2.03 -0.29 9.31
N SER A 235 -3.12 -0.32 10.08
CA SER A 235 -4.09 0.74 10.05
C SER A 235 -3.36 2.06 10.33
N ILE A 236 -3.51 2.98 9.39
CA ILE A 236 -3.65 4.44 9.46
C ILE A 236 -3.66 5.08 10.88
N ARG A 237 -4.08 4.36 11.94
CA ARG A 237 -4.20 4.76 13.35
C ARG A 237 -2.92 4.61 14.22
N GLU A 238 -1.99 3.71 13.92
CA GLU A 238 -0.68 3.66 14.60
C GLU A 238 0.35 4.55 13.89
N SER A 239 0.28 4.60 12.56
CA SER A 239 0.79 5.75 11.78
C SER A 239 0.19 7.08 12.26
N LEU A 240 -1.03 7.15 12.82
CA LEU A 240 -1.57 8.40 13.42
C LEU A 240 -0.80 8.92 14.63
N LEU A 241 0.00 8.09 15.30
CA LEU A 241 0.83 8.50 16.41
C LEU A 241 2.24 8.95 15.96
N SER A 242 2.80 8.38 14.88
CA SER A 242 3.97 8.97 14.20
C SER A 242 3.60 10.25 13.42
N ARG A 243 2.39 10.31 12.86
CA ARG A 243 1.77 11.48 12.20
C ARG A 243 1.55 12.70 13.11
N TYR A 244 1.76 12.62 14.42
CA TYR A 244 1.70 13.82 15.27
C TYR A 244 2.87 14.78 15.00
N ALA A 245 4.00 14.28 14.46
CA ALA A 245 5.09 15.11 13.95
C ALA A 245 4.78 15.67 12.55
N SER A 246 4.32 14.82 11.62
CA SER A 246 4.10 15.17 10.20
C SER A 246 2.81 15.97 9.93
N ARG A 247 1.76 15.86 10.78
CA ARG A 247 0.52 16.67 10.63
C ARG A 247 0.74 18.15 10.85
N ARG A 248 1.77 18.57 11.58
CA ARG A 248 2.05 19.99 11.76
C ARG A 248 2.54 20.60 10.43
N LEU A 249 3.41 19.90 9.72
CA LEU A 249 3.97 20.34 8.43
C LEU A 249 2.93 20.22 7.30
N LEU A 250 2.33 19.04 7.14
CA LEU A 250 1.29 18.80 6.14
C LEU A 250 -0.01 19.56 6.43
N GLY A 251 -0.38 19.77 7.70
CA GLY A 251 -1.56 20.55 8.10
C GLY A 251 -1.39 22.05 7.88
N ASN A 252 -0.17 22.57 8.05
CA ASN A 252 0.19 23.93 7.66
C ASN A 252 0.14 24.09 6.13
N PHE A 253 0.72 23.14 5.39
CA PHE A 253 0.77 23.17 3.92
C PHE A 253 -0.62 22.97 3.28
N LEU A 254 -1.41 22.01 3.77
CA LEU A 254 -2.76 21.73 3.28
C LEU A 254 -3.83 22.67 3.86
N GLY A 255 -3.40 23.65 4.67
CA GLY A 255 -4.18 24.71 5.29
C GLY A 255 -5.63 24.34 5.58
N GLU A 256 -5.82 23.70 6.73
CA GLU A 256 -7.10 23.65 7.40
C GLU A 256 -7.51 25.09 7.74
N ASN A 257 -8.32 25.70 6.88
CA ASN A 257 -8.76 27.07 7.11
C ASN A 257 -9.84 27.03 8.21
N GLN A 258 -9.40 27.19 9.46
CA GLN A 258 -10.29 27.22 10.62
C GLN A 258 -11.11 28.51 10.58
N ARG A 259 -12.38 28.41 10.20
CA ARG A 259 -13.30 29.55 10.24
C ARG A 259 -14.19 29.44 11.48
N MET A 260 -14.33 30.55 12.20
CA MET A 260 -15.25 30.60 13.33
C MET A 260 -16.68 30.73 12.83
N ARG A 261 -17.49 29.68 13.01
CA ARG A 261 -18.92 29.69 12.69
C ARG A 261 -19.71 30.10 13.94
N ARG A 262 -20.75 30.90 13.74
CA ARG A 262 -21.73 31.20 14.79
C ARG A 262 -22.76 30.09 14.86
N VAL A 263 -22.91 29.48 16.03
CA VAL A 263 -23.84 28.38 16.29
C VAL A 263 -24.65 28.73 17.53
N THR A 264 -25.96 28.48 17.50
CA THR A 264 -26.83 28.63 18.67
C THR A 264 -26.86 27.34 19.48
N SER A 265 -26.58 27.42 20.78
CA SER A 265 -26.63 26.28 21.70
C SER A 265 -27.10 26.73 23.08
N PRO A 266 -27.81 25.88 23.84
CA PRO A 266 -28.20 26.19 25.23
C PRO A 266 -26.99 26.28 26.18
N PHE A 267 -25.80 25.83 25.75
CA PHE A 267 -24.59 25.85 26.55
C PHE A 267 -23.65 26.99 26.13
N PRO A 268 -23.15 27.82 27.07
CA PRO A 268 -22.24 28.93 26.79
C PRO A 268 -20.78 28.44 26.66
N ILE A 269 -20.45 27.76 25.56
CA ILE A 269 -19.09 27.24 25.30
C ILE A 269 -18.13 28.37 24.89
N ARG A 270 -18.56 29.24 23.98
CA ARG A 270 -17.83 30.44 23.55
C ARG A 270 -18.82 31.55 23.17
N PRO A 271 -19.60 32.06 24.14
CA PRO A 271 -20.73 32.96 23.89
C PRO A 271 -20.27 34.28 23.26
N SER A 272 -21.15 34.90 22.47
CA SER A 272 -20.84 36.17 21.82
C SER A 272 -20.73 37.30 22.85
N ARG A 273 -20.07 38.40 22.48
CA ARG A 273 -19.96 39.60 23.35
C ARG A 273 -21.32 40.09 23.84
N ARG A 274 -22.36 40.02 22.99
CA ARG A 274 -23.73 40.37 23.35
C ARG A 274 -24.27 39.47 24.48
N ASP A 275 -24.05 38.16 24.38
CA ASP A 275 -24.56 37.20 25.36
C ASP A 275 -23.85 37.37 26.70
N LEU A 276 -22.54 37.67 26.68
CA LEU A 276 -21.77 38.01 27.88
C LEU A 276 -22.29 39.29 28.56
N VAL A 277 -22.65 40.31 27.78
CA VAL A 277 -23.26 41.54 28.32
C VAL A 277 -24.63 41.24 28.92
N MET A 278 -25.47 40.43 28.26
CA MET A 278 -26.77 40.02 28.82
C MET A 278 -26.60 39.28 30.15
N LEU A 279 -25.64 38.34 30.22
CA LEU A 279 -25.32 37.65 31.47
C LEU A 279 -24.86 38.62 32.57
N SER A 280 -24.00 39.59 32.25
CA SER A 280 -23.56 40.59 33.22
C SER A 280 -24.69 41.50 33.71
N ALA A 281 -25.71 41.70 32.88
CA ALA A 281 -26.92 42.44 33.23
C ALA A 281 -27.98 41.57 33.95
N GLY A 282 -27.65 40.31 34.30
CA GLY A 282 -28.55 39.38 34.97
C GLY A 282 -29.63 38.77 34.06
N ALA A 283 -29.54 38.97 32.74
CA ALA A 283 -30.49 38.45 31.78
C ALA A 283 -29.97 37.15 31.14
N TRP A 284 -30.71 36.05 31.33
CA TRP A 284 -30.37 34.76 30.73
C TRP A 284 -30.86 34.66 29.27
N PRO A 285 -29.96 34.48 28.27
CA PRO A 285 -30.36 34.48 26.85
C PRO A 285 -31.17 33.26 26.40
N GLY A 286 -31.18 32.17 27.17
CA GLY A 286 -31.79 30.88 26.81
C GLY A 286 -31.01 30.08 25.76
N LEU A 287 -30.63 30.72 24.65
CA LEU A 287 -29.77 30.19 23.60
C LEU A 287 -28.58 31.10 23.37
N PHE A 288 -27.38 30.59 23.60
CA PHE A 288 -26.12 31.30 23.40
C PHE A 288 -25.67 31.24 21.95
N ARG A 289 -25.25 32.39 21.41
CA ARG A 289 -24.62 32.47 20.09
C ARG A 289 -23.13 32.21 20.26
N ASN A 290 -22.78 30.93 20.24
CA ASN A 290 -21.40 30.50 20.37
C ASN A 290 -20.62 30.69 19.08
N GLN A 291 -19.33 30.97 19.21
CA GLN A 291 -18.39 30.86 18.09
C GLN A 291 -17.65 29.53 18.21
N GLN A 292 -17.95 28.59 17.30
CA GLN A 292 -17.27 27.31 17.24
C GLN A 292 -16.34 27.26 16.03
N PRO A 293 -15.12 26.68 16.18
CA PRO A 293 -14.26 26.43 15.03
C PRO A 293 -14.95 25.40 14.12
N GLU A 294 -15.18 25.78 12.87
CA GLU A 294 -15.63 24.89 11.82
C GLU A 294 -14.40 24.57 10.95
N ILE A 295 -14.00 23.30 10.94
CA ILE A 295 -12.98 22.82 10.02
C ILE A 295 -13.68 22.57 8.69
N ARG A 296 -13.54 23.53 7.75
CA ARG A 296 -13.94 23.29 6.37
C ARG A 296 -12.78 22.70 5.60
N HIS A 297 -12.95 21.47 5.13
CA HIS A 297 -12.09 20.87 4.12
C HIS A 297 -12.46 21.46 2.75
N GLU A 298 -11.95 22.64 2.40
CA GLU A 298 -11.95 23.05 0.99
C GLU A 298 -10.89 22.21 0.28
N GLN A 299 -11.32 21.22 -0.50
CA GLN A 299 -10.45 20.41 -1.34
C GLN A 299 -9.97 21.22 -2.55
N LYS A 300 -9.20 22.28 -2.32
CA LYS A 300 -8.29 22.79 -3.35
C LYS A 300 -7.15 21.77 -3.43
N GLY A 301 -7.29 20.79 -4.33
CA GLY A 301 -6.26 19.75 -4.51
C GLY A 301 -4.89 20.37 -4.83
N VAL A 302 -3.83 19.61 -4.55
CA VAL A 302 -2.44 20.07 -4.68
C VAL A 302 -1.92 19.87 -6.11
N ALA A 303 -1.18 20.84 -6.63
CA ALA A 303 -0.43 20.68 -7.88
C ALA A 303 0.91 19.99 -7.61
N ILE A 304 1.22 18.94 -8.37
CA ILE A 304 2.42 18.13 -8.16
C ILE A 304 3.32 18.24 -9.37
N PHE A 305 4.56 18.69 -9.16
CA PHE A 305 5.62 18.74 -10.16
C PHE A 305 6.57 17.58 -9.93
N LEU A 306 6.63 16.65 -10.88
CA LEU A 306 7.48 15.47 -10.85
C LEU A 306 8.63 15.62 -11.84
N ASP A 307 9.85 15.57 -11.32
CA ASP A 307 11.06 15.52 -12.11
C ASP A 307 11.15 14.19 -12.85
N VAL A 308 11.32 14.24 -14.17
CA VAL A 308 11.48 13.07 -15.04
C VAL A 308 12.84 13.07 -15.74
N SER A 309 13.83 13.75 -15.16
CA SER A 309 15.21 13.68 -15.60
C SER A 309 15.79 12.25 -15.47
N GLY A 310 16.86 11.99 -16.21
CA GLY A 310 17.42 10.63 -16.33
C GLY A 310 17.86 10.02 -14.99
N SER A 311 18.24 10.86 -14.02
CA SER A 311 18.65 10.46 -12.66
C SER A 311 17.48 10.03 -11.77
N VAL A 312 16.25 10.48 -12.06
CA VAL A 312 15.06 10.17 -11.25
C VAL A 312 14.42 8.85 -11.68
N ASN A 313 14.81 8.30 -12.84
CA ASN A 313 14.18 7.13 -13.45
C ASN A 313 14.22 5.87 -12.57
N GLU A 314 15.24 5.73 -11.72
CA GLU A 314 15.38 4.62 -10.75
C GLU A 314 14.36 4.74 -9.59
N HIS A 315 13.95 5.96 -9.23
CA HIS A 315 13.04 6.25 -8.12
C HIS A 315 11.58 6.45 -8.56
N LEU A 316 11.30 6.56 -9.87
CA LEU A 316 9.94 6.77 -10.39
C LEU A 316 8.89 5.75 -9.93
N PRO A 317 9.18 4.43 -9.83
CA PRO A 317 8.19 3.47 -9.35
C PRO A 317 7.71 3.75 -7.91
N GLU A 318 8.63 4.16 -7.03
CA GLU A 318 8.35 4.51 -5.65
C GLU A 318 7.47 5.77 -5.56
N ILE A 319 7.81 6.78 -6.37
CA ILE A 319 7.10 8.06 -6.42
C ILE A 319 5.69 7.89 -6.98
N ILE A 320 5.53 7.16 -8.09
CA ILE A 320 4.21 6.85 -8.66
C ILE A 320 3.37 6.06 -7.65
N GLY A 321 4.00 5.14 -6.91
CA GLY A 321 3.37 4.43 -5.80
C GLY A 321 2.86 5.36 -4.69
N LEU A 322 3.66 6.33 -4.28
CA LEU A 322 3.28 7.34 -3.28
C LEU A 322 2.12 8.22 -3.77
N LEU A 323 2.22 8.71 -5.01
CA LEU A 323 1.20 9.57 -5.61
C LEU A 323 -0.14 8.84 -5.77
N SER A 324 -0.11 7.54 -6.10
CA SER A 324 -1.32 6.72 -6.28
C SER A 324 -2.15 6.62 -5.00
N ARG A 325 -1.49 6.60 -3.83
CA ARG A 325 -2.16 6.59 -2.50
C ARG A 325 -2.90 7.88 -2.18
N HIS A 326 -2.58 8.98 -2.86
CA HIS A 326 -3.12 10.30 -2.60
C HIS A 326 -3.91 10.90 -3.75
N ARG A 327 -4.32 10.08 -4.75
CA ARG A 327 -5.05 10.49 -5.95
C ARG A 327 -6.21 11.45 -5.68
N ASP A 328 -7.01 11.21 -4.64
CA ASP A 328 -8.18 12.02 -4.29
C ASP A 328 -7.86 13.44 -3.78
N ARG A 329 -6.58 13.72 -3.48
CA ARG A 329 -6.09 15.01 -2.96
C ARG A 329 -5.25 15.78 -3.98
N ILE A 330 -4.95 15.17 -5.12
CA ILE A 330 -4.12 15.73 -6.18
C ILE A 330 -5.02 16.42 -7.20
N ARG A 331 -4.76 17.70 -7.47
CA ARG A 331 -5.49 18.46 -8.49
C ARG A 331 -4.97 18.16 -9.88
N SER A 332 -3.65 18.12 -10.03
CA SER A 332 -2.98 18.03 -11.32
C SER A 332 -1.55 17.54 -11.13
N VAL A 333 -1.07 16.73 -12.07
CA VAL A 333 0.32 16.26 -12.11
C VAL A 333 1.01 16.84 -13.33
N HIS A 334 2.18 17.42 -13.09
CA HIS A 334 3.03 18.09 -14.05
C HIS A 334 4.36 17.36 -14.10
N LEU A 335 4.68 16.75 -15.23
CA LEU A 335 6.01 16.20 -15.46
C LEU A 335 6.92 17.32 -15.93
N PHE A 336 8.10 17.47 -15.34
CA PHE A 336 9.06 18.49 -15.76
C PHE A 336 10.45 17.92 -16.05
N SER A 337 11.07 18.51 -17.06
CA SER A 337 12.47 18.33 -17.45
C SER A 337 13.00 19.71 -17.87
N ASN A 338 13.17 19.97 -19.17
CA ASN A 338 13.36 21.33 -19.71
C ASN A 338 12.03 22.03 -20.03
N ALA A 339 10.91 21.33 -19.91
CA ALA A 339 9.57 21.86 -20.12
C ALA A 339 8.59 21.15 -19.19
N VAL A 340 7.51 21.83 -18.81
CA VAL A 340 6.42 21.28 -18.00
C VAL A 340 5.32 20.74 -18.90
N ARG A 341 4.87 19.52 -18.63
CA ARG A 341 3.70 18.92 -19.28
C ARG A 341 2.74 18.38 -18.24
N GLU A 342 1.49 18.86 -18.31
CA GLU A 342 0.41 18.29 -17.51
C GLU A 342 0.00 16.91 -18.07
N VAL A 343 -0.11 15.92 -17.19
CA VAL A 343 -0.50 14.56 -17.55
C VAL A 343 -1.68 14.09 -16.71
N PRO A 344 -2.65 13.36 -17.30
CA PRO A 344 -3.65 12.65 -16.53
C PRO A 344 -2.99 11.60 -15.63
N PHE A 345 -3.52 11.43 -14.42
CA PHE A 345 -2.99 10.47 -13.44
C PHE A 345 -2.92 9.04 -14.00
N ASP A 346 -3.90 8.66 -14.83
CA ASP A 346 -3.99 7.32 -15.42
C ASP A 346 -2.84 7.05 -16.42
N VAL A 347 -2.30 8.10 -17.06
CA VAL A 347 -1.15 8.00 -17.98
C VAL A 347 0.15 7.82 -17.20
N LEU A 348 0.26 8.47 -16.03
CA LEU A 348 1.37 8.29 -15.10
C LEU A 348 1.41 6.86 -14.56
N CYS A 349 0.25 6.32 -14.13
CA CYS A 349 0.13 4.93 -13.67
C CYS A 349 0.45 3.90 -14.77
N ALA A 350 0.21 4.24 -16.03
CA ALA A 350 0.57 3.40 -17.17
C ALA A 350 2.07 3.46 -17.53
N GLY A 351 2.89 4.23 -16.79
CA GLY A 351 4.33 4.32 -16.97
C GLY A 351 4.76 5.04 -18.25
N ARG A 352 3.86 5.80 -18.89
CA ARG A 352 4.16 6.54 -20.13
C ARG A 352 4.73 7.90 -19.79
N LEU A 353 6.05 7.99 -19.76
CA LEU A 353 6.79 9.21 -19.47
C LEU A 353 7.35 9.81 -20.76
N SER A 354 7.20 11.12 -20.93
CA SER A 354 7.82 11.87 -22.03
C SER A 354 8.83 12.83 -21.42
N THR A 355 10.12 12.59 -21.65
CA THR A 355 11.23 13.31 -21.03
C THR A 355 12.13 13.94 -22.10
N THR A 356 12.78 15.06 -21.76
CA THR A 356 13.77 15.72 -22.63
C THR A 356 15.21 15.61 -22.09
N TYR A 357 15.42 14.72 -21.09
CA TYR A 357 16.72 14.38 -20.46
C TYR A 357 17.51 15.55 -19.82
N GLY A 358 16.87 16.68 -19.52
CA GLY A 358 17.43 17.77 -18.70
C GLY A 358 16.53 18.15 -17.52
N THR A 359 16.96 19.11 -16.70
CA THR A 359 16.23 19.59 -15.51
C THR A 359 16.32 21.12 -15.43
N ASP A 360 15.18 21.81 -15.41
CA ASP A 360 15.10 23.27 -15.30
C ASP A 360 13.96 23.68 -14.33
N PHE A 361 14.28 24.41 -13.26
CA PHE A 361 13.28 24.89 -12.30
C PHE A 361 12.53 26.14 -12.78
N ASN A 362 13.05 26.87 -13.76
CA ASN A 362 12.38 28.07 -14.30
C ASN A 362 11.04 27.71 -14.96
N CYS A 363 10.94 26.53 -15.57
CA CYS A 363 9.70 26.05 -16.17
C CYS A 363 8.63 25.71 -15.11
N VAL A 364 9.05 25.25 -13.93
CA VAL A 364 8.15 25.02 -12.78
C VAL A 364 7.66 26.35 -12.22
N ALA A 365 8.58 27.30 -11.98
CA ALA A 365 8.26 28.62 -11.45
C ALA A 365 7.28 29.39 -12.35
N SER A 366 7.51 29.39 -13.67
CA SER A 366 6.60 30.03 -14.63
C SER A 366 5.22 29.39 -14.66
N THR A 367 5.14 28.06 -14.57
CA THR A 367 3.84 27.35 -14.53
C THR A 367 3.06 27.63 -13.25
N VAL A 368 3.75 27.74 -12.10
CA VAL A 368 3.13 28.10 -10.81
C VAL A 368 2.53 29.50 -10.85
N VAL A 369 3.26 30.45 -11.43
CA VAL A 369 2.82 31.85 -11.62
C VAL A 369 1.65 31.93 -12.61
N GLU A 370 1.75 31.29 -13.77
CA GLU A 370 0.73 31.34 -14.83
C GLU A 370 -0.60 30.70 -14.41
N LYS A 371 -0.55 29.56 -13.72
CA LYS A 371 -1.74 28.85 -13.26
C LYS A 371 -2.24 29.30 -11.89
N GLU A 372 -1.60 30.32 -11.30
CA GLU A 372 -1.92 30.88 -9.99
C GLU A 372 -2.09 29.81 -8.91
N TYR A 373 -1.14 28.87 -8.83
CA TYR A 373 -1.21 27.82 -7.82
C TYR A 373 -0.90 28.39 -6.43
N ASP A 374 -1.92 28.40 -5.57
CA ASP A 374 -1.77 28.71 -4.14
C ASP A 374 -0.75 27.78 -3.44
N ARG A 375 -0.63 26.53 -3.93
CA ARG A 375 0.16 25.45 -3.31
C ARG A 375 0.71 24.48 -4.35
N ALA A 376 1.99 24.13 -4.22
CA ALA A 376 2.66 23.19 -5.12
C ALA A 376 3.62 22.27 -4.36
N VAL A 377 3.68 21.00 -4.77
CA VAL A 377 4.70 20.04 -4.31
C VAL A 377 5.66 19.78 -5.46
N VAL A 378 6.96 19.93 -5.23
CA VAL A 378 8.01 19.67 -6.20
C VAL A 378 8.81 18.45 -5.75
N LEU A 379 8.92 17.45 -6.61
CA LEU A 379 9.59 16.17 -6.38
C LEU A 379 10.80 16.12 -7.31
N THR A 380 12.04 16.16 -6.79
CA THR A 380 13.28 16.27 -7.58
C THR A 380 14.49 15.67 -6.85
N ASP A 381 15.58 15.40 -7.56
CA ASP A 381 16.88 14.99 -6.98
C ASP A 381 17.81 16.17 -6.62
N GLY A 382 17.33 17.41 -6.85
CA GLY A 382 18.04 18.64 -6.52
C GLY A 382 19.11 19.07 -7.53
N TYR A 383 19.00 18.64 -8.80
CA TYR A 383 19.93 18.98 -9.88
C TYR A 383 19.40 20.06 -10.85
N ALA A 384 18.92 21.20 -10.33
CA ALA A 384 18.52 22.32 -11.19
C ALA A 384 18.74 23.68 -10.52
N SER A 385 18.80 24.71 -11.37
CA SER A 385 19.00 26.11 -11.02
C SER A 385 17.75 26.94 -11.29
N LEU A 386 17.44 27.87 -10.39
CA LEU A 386 16.40 28.88 -10.56
C LEU A 386 17.05 30.24 -10.84
N ASP A 387 16.60 30.97 -11.85
CA ASP A 387 17.11 32.30 -12.14
C ASP A 387 16.51 33.40 -11.22
N ASP A 388 17.20 34.54 -11.14
CA ASP A 388 16.80 35.66 -10.28
C ASP A 388 15.45 36.29 -10.68
N GLU A 389 15.05 36.16 -11.94
CA GLU A 389 13.81 36.74 -12.46
C GLU A 389 12.59 35.93 -12.02
N HIS A 390 12.64 34.61 -12.17
CA HIS A 390 11.59 33.68 -11.74
C HIS A 390 11.51 33.58 -10.22
N SER A 391 12.65 33.69 -9.53
CA SER A 391 12.71 33.82 -8.07
C SER A 391 11.94 35.05 -7.57
N ARG A 392 12.11 36.22 -8.22
CA ARG A 392 11.34 37.43 -7.89
C ARG A 392 9.84 37.25 -8.14
N LYS A 393 9.44 36.67 -9.28
CA LYS A 393 8.03 36.42 -9.60
C LYS A 393 7.34 35.50 -8.58
N LEU A 394 8.03 34.44 -8.12
CA LEU A 394 7.52 33.58 -7.04
C LEU A 394 7.39 34.34 -5.72
N SER A 395 8.35 35.23 -5.41
CA SER A 395 8.32 36.04 -4.19
C SER A 395 7.16 37.05 -4.16
N GLU A 396 6.60 37.47 -5.30
CA GLU A 396 5.44 38.35 -5.32
C GLU A 396 4.13 37.62 -4.95
N ILE A 397 3.99 36.37 -5.41
CA ILE A 397 2.78 35.56 -5.21
C ILE A 397 2.77 34.84 -3.85
N HIS A 398 3.95 34.60 -3.26
CA HIS A 398 4.13 33.85 -2.01
C HIS A 398 3.39 32.49 -2.00
N PRO A 399 3.57 31.63 -3.04
CA PRO A 399 2.97 30.30 -3.03
C PRO A 399 3.60 29.44 -1.94
N ALA A 400 2.81 28.57 -1.30
CA ALA A 400 3.38 27.56 -0.41
C ALA A 400 3.96 26.42 -1.26
N ILE A 401 5.29 26.29 -1.29
CA ILE A 401 5.98 25.23 -2.03
C ILE A 401 6.58 24.23 -1.05
N LEU A 402 6.31 22.94 -1.25
CA LEU A 402 6.98 21.86 -0.52
C LEU A 402 7.89 21.13 -1.49
N THR A 403 9.19 21.11 -1.20
CA THR A 403 10.18 20.41 -2.04
C THR A 403 10.56 19.09 -1.38
N ILE A 404 10.37 17.99 -2.10
CA ILE A 404 10.72 16.64 -1.67
C ILE A 404 11.91 16.17 -2.50
N LEU A 405 13.02 15.87 -1.81
CA LEU A 405 14.26 15.45 -2.43
C LEU A 405 14.40 13.92 -2.51
N PHE A 406 14.94 13.44 -3.63
CA PHE A 406 15.29 12.04 -3.85
C PHE A 406 16.81 11.85 -3.88
N GLY A 407 17.30 10.84 -3.17
CA GLY A 407 18.71 10.46 -3.17
C GLY A 407 19.51 11.00 -1.98
N THR A 408 20.84 11.05 -2.10
CA THR A 408 21.77 11.31 -0.99
C THR A 408 22.04 12.79 -0.71
N LYS A 409 21.48 13.71 -1.50
CA LYS A 409 21.69 15.15 -1.33
C LYS A 409 20.73 15.73 -0.30
N ALA A 410 21.29 16.37 0.73
CA ALA A 410 20.54 16.91 1.86
C ALA A 410 19.84 18.26 1.56
N ASP A 411 20.32 19.06 0.61
CA ASP A 411 19.90 20.45 0.45
C ASP A 411 19.62 20.87 -1.00
N CYS A 412 18.59 21.71 -1.17
CA CYS A 412 18.27 22.43 -2.41
C CYS A 412 18.12 23.94 -2.10
N PRO A 413 19.18 24.75 -2.27
CA PRO A 413 19.18 26.15 -1.84
C PRO A 413 18.25 27.05 -2.65
N ASP A 414 17.93 26.67 -3.89
CA ASP A 414 17.19 27.52 -4.83
C ASP A 414 15.67 27.55 -4.57
N LEU A 415 15.11 26.46 -4.02
CA LEU A 415 13.68 26.36 -3.68
C LEU A 415 13.40 26.57 -2.18
N ALA A 416 14.43 26.50 -1.33
CA ALA A 416 14.32 26.74 0.11
C ALA A 416 13.69 28.10 0.51
N PRO A 417 13.85 29.21 -0.25
CA PRO A 417 13.19 30.48 0.08
C PRO A 417 11.66 30.47 -0.04
N PHE A 418 11.09 29.50 -0.78
CA PHE A 418 9.66 29.45 -1.11
C PHE A 418 8.88 28.38 -0.32
N GLY A 419 9.57 27.64 0.55
CA GLY A 419 8.97 26.75 1.54
C GLY A 419 9.90 25.65 2.02
N GLU A 420 9.35 24.63 2.67
CA GLU A 420 10.15 23.59 3.32
C GLU A 420 10.75 22.61 2.30
N VAL A 421 11.99 22.19 2.57
CA VAL A 421 12.70 21.14 1.83
C VAL A 421 12.82 19.93 2.75
N VAL A 422 12.37 18.77 2.28
CA VAL A 422 12.35 17.52 3.05
C VAL A 422 12.90 16.39 2.20
N GLN A 423 13.54 15.39 2.83
CA GLN A 423 13.92 14.17 2.11
C GLN A 423 12.69 13.29 1.91
N LEU A 424 12.67 12.50 0.84
CA LEU A 424 11.62 11.50 0.65
C LEU A 424 11.50 10.58 1.87
N ALA A 425 12.65 10.16 2.43
CA ALA A 425 12.71 9.33 3.63
C ALA A 425 11.96 9.94 4.84
N ASP A 426 12.06 11.27 5.02
CA ASP A 426 11.38 11.98 6.11
C ASP A 426 9.85 12.09 5.91
N VAL A 427 9.38 11.80 4.70
CA VAL A 427 7.97 11.82 4.30
C VAL A 427 7.40 10.39 4.21
N THR A 428 8.25 9.39 3.98
CA THR A 428 7.86 7.98 3.83
C THR A 428 8.00 7.14 5.11
N GLU A 429 8.85 7.54 6.07
CA GLU A 429 8.89 7.04 7.45
C GLU A 429 7.84 7.72 8.37
#